data_AF-A0A357EZK2-F1
#
_entry.id   AF-A0A357EZK2-F1
#
_cell.length_a   1.000
_cell.length_b   1.000
_cell.length_c   1.000
_cell.angle_alpha   90.00
_cell.angle_beta   90.00
_cell.angle_gamma   90.00
#
_symmetry.space_group_name_H-M   'P 1'
#
loop_
_entity.id
_entity.type
_entity.pdbx_description
1 polymer ?
#
loop_
_entity_poly.entity_id
_entity_poly.type
_entity_poly.pdbx_seq_one_letter_code
_entity_poly.pdbx_strand_id
1 'polypeptide(L)'
;MKSELEKLVDLQLTDTKLRLLKAKIETAESRRAEIEQEFEQHAFSIREIQSRRDALHAERAEIEKHIAENKTYLERAERNLKHAQNQKEYETAMREIDAMQKQIATFENTLVEKMTAIEEIEEEIAQRADEINTIDAKR
;
A
#
# COMPACT_ATOMS: atom_id res chain seq x y z
N MET A 1 -59.60 29.51 30.85
CA MET A 1 -60.04 28.28 30.14
C MET A 1 -59.57 28.16 28.69
N LYS A 2 -60.12 28.89 27.69
CA LYS A 2 -59.73 28.66 26.27
C LYS A 2 -58.25 28.95 25.97
N SER A 3 -57.72 30.05 26.51
CA SER A 3 -56.29 30.43 26.39
C SER A 3 -55.34 29.50 27.15
N GLU A 4 -55.76 28.94 28.29
CA GLU A 4 -54.94 27.96 29.03
C GLU A 4 -54.90 26.62 28.29
N LEU A 5 -55.99 26.25 27.62
CA LEU A 5 -56.05 25.05 26.78
C LEU A 5 -55.12 25.19 25.55
N GLU A 6 -55.10 26.35 24.90
CA GLU A 6 -54.17 26.65 23.79
C GLU A 6 -52.71 26.55 24.25
N LYS A 7 -52.37 27.16 25.40
CA LYS A 7 -51.03 27.04 25.98
C LYS A 7 -50.65 25.59 26.32
N LEU A 8 -51.61 24.77 26.77
CA LEU A 8 -51.37 23.36 27.05
C LEU A 8 -51.10 22.55 25.78
N VAL A 9 -51.83 22.84 24.69
CA VAL A 9 -51.61 22.24 23.37
C VAL A 9 -50.24 22.63 22.82
N ASP A 10 -49.86 23.91 22.90
CA ASP A 10 -48.55 24.38 22.46
C ASP A 10 -47.40 23.74 23.25
N LEU A 11 -47.59 23.56 24.56
CA LEU A 11 -46.63 22.85 25.41
C LEU A 11 -46.48 21.38 24.97
N GLN A 12 -47.58 20.68 24.72
CA GLN A 12 -47.55 19.28 24.25
C GLN A 12 -46.89 19.13 22.88
N LEU A 13 -47.14 20.07 21.95
CA LEU A 13 -46.48 20.09 20.65
C LEU A 13 -44.96 20.30 20.80
N THR A 14 -44.57 21.19 21.72
CA THR A 14 -43.17 21.47 22.02
C THR A 14 -42.48 20.26 22.65
N ASP A 15 -43.10 19.60 23.62
CA ASP A 15 -42.57 18.39 24.25
C ASP A 15 -42.42 17.24 23.26
N THR A 16 -43.38 17.08 22.34
CA THR A 16 -43.32 16.05 21.30
C THR A 16 -42.17 16.32 20.33
N LYS A 17 -42.00 17.57 19.89
CA LYS A 17 -40.84 17.98 19.07
C LYS A 17 -39.52 17.75 19.81
N LEU A 18 -39.46 18.05 21.11
CA LEU A 18 -38.27 17.88 21.93
C LEU A 18 -37.90 16.40 22.08
N ARG A 19 -38.88 15.51 22.25
CA ARG A 19 -38.65 14.04 22.21
C ARG A 19 -38.13 13.57 20.85
N LEU A 20 -38.71 14.03 19.75
CA LEU A 20 -38.26 13.67 18.40
C LEU A 20 -36.84 14.15 18.12
N LEU A 21 -36.49 15.37 18.52
CA LEU A 21 -35.14 15.91 18.36
C LEU A 21 -34.12 15.13 19.20
N LYS A 22 -34.46 14.77 20.44
CA LYS A 22 -33.59 13.92 21.27
C LYS A 22 -33.33 12.56 20.63
N ALA A 23 -34.37 11.88 20.14
CA ALA A 23 -34.23 10.61 19.43
C ALA A 23 -33.37 10.75 18.15
N LYS A 24 -33.51 11.87 17.42
CA LYS A 24 -32.66 12.16 16.25
C LYS A 24 -31.20 12.40 16.61
N ILE A 25 -30.92 13.09 17.73
CA ILE A 25 -29.55 13.32 18.20
C ILE A 25 -28.91 12.00 18.60
N GLU A 26 -29.62 11.17 19.37
CA GLU A 26 -29.12 9.88 19.84
C GLU A 26 -28.83 8.91 18.66
N THR A 27 -29.72 8.87 17.66
CA THR A 27 -29.47 8.09 16.44
C THR A 27 -28.36 8.68 15.56
N ALA A 28 -28.20 10.00 15.54
CA ALA A 28 -27.10 10.66 14.83
C ALA A 28 -25.73 10.37 15.46
N GLU A 29 -25.65 10.29 16.79
CA GLU A 29 -24.42 9.90 17.50
C GLU A 29 -24.02 8.47 17.17
N SER A 30 -24.96 7.52 17.22
CA SER A 30 -24.71 6.13 16.81
C SER A 30 -24.23 6.04 15.36
N ARG A 31 -24.92 6.74 14.45
CA ARG A 31 -24.54 6.75 13.02
C ARG A 31 -23.17 7.39 12.79
N ARG A 32 -22.80 8.42 13.57
CA ARG A 32 -21.47 9.04 13.48
C ARG A 32 -20.39 8.07 13.94
N ALA A 33 -20.62 7.35 15.04
CA ALA A 33 -19.68 6.37 15.57
C ALA A 33 -19.44 5.21 14.58
N GLU A 34 -20.50 4.69 13.95
CA GLU A 34 -20.41 3.66 12.91
C GLU A 34 -19.57 4.15 11.71
N ILE A 35 -19.84 5.36 11.22
CA ILE A 35 -19.09 5.98 10.13
C ILE A 35 -17.61 6.16 10.49
N GLU A 36 -17.32 6.60 11.70
CA GLU A 36 -15.95 6.85 12.16
C GLU A 36 -15.18 5.53 12.30
N GLN A 37 -15.83 4.46 12.75
CA GLN A 37 -15.27 3.12 12.78
C GLN A 37 -14.98 2.57 11.38
N GLU A 38 -15.90 2.71 10.43
CA GLU A 38 -15.68 2.30 9.03
C GLU A 38 -14.51 3.08 8.42
N PHE A 39 -14.46 4.40 8.64
CA PHE A 39 -13.38 5.24 8.15
C PHE A 39 -12.02 4.84 8.72
N GLU A 40 -11.94 4.52 10.01
CA GLU A 40 -10.72 4.05 10.66
C GLU A 40 -10.24 2.71 10.07
N GLN A 41 -11.16 1.77 9.82
CA GLN A 41 -10.85 0.49 9.17
C GLN A 41 -10.29 0.68 7.76
N HIS A 42 -10.94 1.53 6.95
CA HIS A 42 -10.45 1.85 5.60
C HIS A 42 -9.09 2.55 5.63
N ALA A 43 -8.91 3.52 6.53
CA ALA A 43 -7.63 4.21 6.69
C ALA A 43 -6.50 3.27 7.11
N PHE A 44 -6.79 2.30 7.99
CA PHE A 44 -5.83 1.27 8.38
C PHE A 44 -5.44 0.38 7.20
N SER A 45 -6.42 -0.13 6.44
CA SER A 45 -6.18 -0.99 5.28
C SER A 45 -5.32 -0.28 4.21
N ILE A 46 -5.58 1.00 3.93
CA ILE A 46 -4.78 1.77 2.97
C ILE A 46 -3.33 1.92 3.45
N ARG A 47 -3.12 2.23 4.74
CA ARG A 47 -1.77 2.36 5.30
C ARG A 47 -0.99 1.05 5.22
N GLU A 48 -1.67 -0.08 5.45
CA GLU A 48 -1.05 -1.40 5.33
C GLU A 48 -0.58 -1.67 3.88
N ILE A 49 -1.43 -1.39 2.89
CA ILE A 49 -1.07 -1.56 1.47
C ILE A 49 0.07 -0.61 1.08
N GLN A 50 0.03 0.64 1.54
CA GLN A 50 1.12 1.61 1.32
C GLN A 50 2.44 1.15 1.96
N SER A 51 2.40 0.60 3.17
CA SER A 51 3.58 0.03 3.82
C SER A 51 4.14 -1.16 3.04
N ARG A 52 3.27 -2.01 2.47
CA ARG A 52 3.69 -3.14 1.61
C ARG A 52 4.37 -2.65 0.33
N ARG A 53 3.82 -1.62 -0.31
CA ARG A 53 4.40 -0.96 -1.48
C ARG A 53 5.80 -0.43 -1.17
N ASP A 54 5.94 0.32 -0.08
CA ASP A 54 7.21 0.94 0.30
C ASP A 54 8.28 -0.11 0.62
N ALA A 55 7.89 -1.21 1.28
CA ALA A 55 8.78 -2.35 1.52
C ALA A 55 9.26 -3.00 0.22
N LEU A 56 8.37 -3.21 -0.76
CA LEU A 56 8.75 -3.79 -2.05
C LEU A 56 9.64 -2.87 -2.87
N HIS A 57 9.44 -1.56 -2.84
CA HIS A 57 10.37 -0.62 -3.47
C HIS A 57 11.76 -0.66 -2.82
N ALA A 58 11.83 -0.78 -1.49
CA ALA A 58 13.10 -0.93 -0.79
C ALA A 58 13.81 -2.24 -1.16
N GLU A 59 13.08 -3.36 -1.22
CA GLU A 59 13.61 -4.65 -1.67
C GLU A 59 14.11 -4.59 -3.12
N ARG A 60 13.32 -3.97 -4.01
CA ARG A 60 13.71 -3.73 -5.41
C ARG A 60 15.03 -2.97 -5.49
N ALA A 61 15.16 -1.86 -4.75
CA ALA A 61 16.36 -1.05 -4.76
C ALA A 61 17.60 -1.83 -4.28
N GLU A 62 17.45 -2.70 -3.27
CA GLU A 62 18.56 -3.54 -2.80
C GLU A 62 18.94 -4.61 -3.84
N ILE A 63 17.96 -5.21 -4.54
CA ILE A 63 18.24 -6.16 -5.64
C ILE A 63 18.98 -5.46 -6.78
N GLU A 64 18.55 -4.27 -7.18
CA GLU A 64 19.22 -3.46 -8.22
C GLU A 64 20.68 -3.14 -7.83
N LYS A 65 20.91 -2.82 -6.56
CA LYS A 65 22.26 -2.62 -6.02
C LYS A 65 23.10 -3.89 -6.09
N HIS A 66 22.58 -5.05 -5.70
CA HIS A 66 23.29 -6.32 -5.83
C HIS A 66 23.60 -6.69 -7.28
N ILE A 67 22.71 -6.38 -8.22
CA ILE A 67 22.97 -6.55 -9.66
C ILE A 67 24.13 -5.66 -10.10
N ALA A 68 24.15 -4.38 -9.70
CA ALA A 68 25.21 -3.44 -10.05
C ALA A 68 26.58 -3.86 -9.47
N GLU A 69 26.60 -4.31 -8.22
CA GLU A 69 27.79 -4.85 -7.55
C GLU A 69 28.33 -6.09 -8.30
N ASN A 70 27.47 -7.06 -8.62
CA ASN A 70 27.87 -8.26 -9.36
C ASN A 70 28.31 -7.98 -10.79
N LYS A 71 27.70 -7.00 -11.48
CA LYS A 71 28.18 -6.54 -12.79
C LYS A 71 29.60 -5.96 -12.69
N THR A 72 29.90 -5.20 -11.63
CA THR A 72 31.26 -4.70 -11.39
C THR A 72 32.26 -5.84 -11.14
N TYR A 73 31.88 -6.88 -10.40
CA TYR A 73 32.72 -8.06 -10.21
C TYR A 73 32.91 -8.87 -11.50
N LEU A 74 31.86 -9.02 -12.29
CA LEU A 74 31.90 -9.67 -13.60
C LEU A 74 32.89 -8.97 -14.53
N GLU A 75 32.84 -7.64 -14.65
CA GLU A 75 33.81 -6.88 -15.46
C GLU A 75 35.26 -7.06 -15.01
N ARG A 76 35.50 -7.24 -13.70
CA ARG A 76 36.83 -7.53 -13.17
C ARG A 76 37.26 -8.95 -13.53
N ALA A 77 36.38 -9.93 -13.40
CA ALA A 77 36.65 -11.31 -13.78
C ALA A 77 36.93 -11.44 -15.29
N GLU A 78 36.17 -10.75 -16.14
CA GLU A 78 36.41 -10.67 -17.58
C GLU A 78 37.77 -10.03 -17.92
N ARG A 79 38.16 -8.99 -17.19
CA ARG A 79 39.50 -8.41 -17.33
C ARG A 79 40.58 -9.41 -16.92
N ASN A 80 40.40 -10.14 -15.83
CA ASN A 80 41.35 -11.17 -15.39
C ASN A 80 41.48 -12.29 -16.43
N LEU A 81 40.35 -12.72 -17.02
CA LEU A 81 40.35 -13.72 -18.10
C LEU A 81 41.18 -13.25 -19.30
N LYS A 82 41.04 -11.98 -19.72
CA LYS A 82 41.80 -11.39 -20.84
C LYS A 82 43.31 -11.33 -20.57
N HIS A 83 43.73 -11.26 -19.31
CA HIS A 83 45.14 -11.17 -18.91
C HIS A 83 45.70 -12.49 -18.39
N ALA A 84 44.92 -13.59 -18.41
CA ALA A 84 45.35 -14.89 -17.93
C ALA A 84 46.54 -15.40 -18.74
N GLN A 85 47.62 -15.79 -18.05
CA GLN A 85 48.86 -16.21 -18.71
C GLN A 85 49.02 -17.74 -18.74
N ASN A 86 48.24 -18.46 -17.95
CA ASN A 86 48.25 -19.91 -17.91
C ASN A 86 46.83 -20.51 -17.95
N GLN A 87 46.75 -21.78 -18.33
CA GLN A 87 45.47 -22.46 -18.53
C GLN A 87 44.65 -22.57 -17.23
N LYS A 88 45.31 -22.69 -16.08
CA LYS A 88 44.63 -22.79 -14.77
C LYS A 88 43.94 -21.47 -14.40
N GLU A 89 44.58 -20.32 -14.63
CA GLU A 89 44.00 -18.99 -14.46
C GLU A 89 42.81 -18.80 -15.40
N TYR A 90 42.95 -19.23 -16.65
CA TYR A 90 41.88 -19.14 -17.65
C TYR A 90 40.63 -19.94 -17.22
N GLU A 91 40.79 -21.21 -16.84
CA GLU A 91 39.69 -22.06 -16.39
C GLU A 91 39.04 -21.53 -15.10
N THR A 92 39.83 -20.97 -14.19
CA THR A 92 39.31 -20.41 -12.93
C THR A 92 38.48 -19.15 -13.22
N ALA A 93 39.01 -18.22 -14.01
CA ALA A 93 38.30 -16.99 -14.37
C ALA A 93 37.03 -17.27 -15.17
N MET A 94 37.03 -18.28 -16.05
CA MET A 94 35.84 -18.69 -16.80
C MET A 94 34.75 -19.24 -15.88
N ARG A 95 35.10 -20.06 -14.88
CA ARG A 95 34.12 -20.55 -13.89
C ARG A 95 33.57 -19.42 -13.02
N GLU A 96 34.40 -18.46 -12.63
CA GLU A 96 33.95 -17.29 -11.87
C GLU A 96 32.97 -16.43 -12.67
N ILE A 97 33.26 -16.19 -13.96
CA ILE A 97 32.36 -15.48 -14.88
C ILE A 97 31.01 -16.20 -14.99
N ASP A 98 31.02 -17.51 -15.25
CA ASP A 98 29.79 -18.31 -15.36
C ASP A 98 28.96 -18.27 -14.06
N ALA A 99 29.63 -18.34 -12.90
CA ALA A 99 28.96 -18.25 -11.61
C ALA A 99 28.32 -16.88 -11.38
N MET A 100 29.05 -15.80 -11.70
CA MET A 100 28.56 -14.42 -11.56
C MET A 100 27.39 -14.14 -12.52
N GLN A 101 27.45 -14.62 -13.76
CA GLN A 101 26.36 -14.49 -14.73
C GLN A 101 25.09 -15.19 -14.26
N LYS A 102 25.21 -16.40 -13.71
CA LYS A 102 24.06 -17.13 -13.11
C LYS A 102 23.47 -16.40 -11.90
N GLN A 103 24.33 -15.80 -11.07
CA GLN A 103 23.88 -15.04 -9.92
C GLN A 103 23.15 -13.76 -10.34
N ILE A 104 23.68 -13.03 -11.33
CA ILE A 104 23.02 -11.85 -11.92
C ILE A 104 21.65 -12.25 -12.51
N ALA A 105 21.59 -13.33 -13.29
CA ALA A 105 20.32 -13.80 -13.88
C ALA A 105 19.28 -14.16 -12.81
N THR A 106 19.71 -14.77 -11.70
CA THR A 106 18.81 -15.04 -10.56
C THR A 106 18.25 -13.74 -9.98
N PHE A 107 19.11 -12.74 -9.75
CA PHE A 107 18.65 -11.44 -9.24
C PHE A 107 17.77 -10.69 -10.23
N GLU A 108 18.06 -10.76 -11.53
CA GLU A 108 17.24 -10.15 -12.57
C GLU A 108 15.85 -10.80 -12.65
N ASN A 109 15.74 -12.12 -12.47
CA ASN A 109 14.44 -12.79 -12.36
C ASN A 109 13.66 -12.32 -11.11
N THR A 110 14.30 -12.27 -9.95
CA THR A 110 13.67 -11.77 -8.71
C THR A 110 13.28 -10.29 -8.85
N LEU A 111 14.06 -9.49 -9.56
CA LEU A 111 13.74 -8.08 -9.83
C LEU A 111 12.43 -7.97 -10.62
N VAL A 112 12.26 -8.78 -11.67
CA VAL A 112 11.03 -8.80 -12.46
C VAL A 112 9.83 -9.22 -11.61
N GLU A 113 9.97 -10.27 -10.79
CA GLU A 113 8.91 -10.69 -9.85
C GLU A 113 8.49 -9.57 -8.90
N LYS A 114 9.45 -8.80 -8.38
CA LYS A 114 9.17 -7.66 -7.50
C LYS A 114 8.50 -6.51 -8.25
N MET A 115 8.87 -6.26 -9.51
CA MET A 115 8.22 -5.24 -10.32
C MET A 115 6.75 -5.59 -10.58
N THR A 116 6.44 -6.85 -10.90
CA THR A 116 5.05 -7.30 -11.05
C THR A 116 4.26 -7.16 -9.75
N ALA A 117 4.84 -7.55 -8.61
CA ALA A 117 4.17 -7.39 -7.32
C ALA A 117 3.90 -5.91 -6.96
N ILE A 118 4.79 -4.99 -7.35
CA ILE A 118 4.60 -3.54 -7.18
C ILE A 118 3.43 -3.06 -8.05
N GLU A 119 3.39 -3.46 -9.33
CA GLU A 119 2.31 -3.09 -10.25
C GLU A 119 0.93 -3.54 -9.73
N GLU A 120 0.82 -4.78 -9.24
CA GLU A 120 -0.41 -5.30 -8.63
C GLU A 120 -0.86 -4.49 -7.41
N ILE A 121 0.09 -4.05 -6.57
CA ILE A 121 -0.21 -3.21 -5.40
C ILE A 121 -0.61 -1.79 -5.80
N GLU A 122 0.03 -1.22 -6.80
CA GLU A 122 -0.32 0.11 -7.30
C GLU A 122 -1.73 0.10 -7.89
N GLU A 123 -2.11 -0.97 -8.58
CA GLU A 123 -3.49 -1.17 -9.05
C GLU A 123 -4.47 -1.33 -7.88
N GLU A 124 -4.12 -2.12 -6.85
CA GLU A 124 -4.93 -2.28 -5.64
C GLU A 124 -5.16 -0.92 -4.94
N ILE A 125 -4.11 -0.10 -4.80
CA ILE A 125 -4.21 1.26 -4.21
C ILE A 125 -5.12 2.16 -5.07
N ALA A 126 -4.98 2.12 -6.39
CA ALA A 126 -5.79 2.93 -7.30
C ALA A 126 -7.28 2.57 -7.20
N GLN A 127 -7.61 1.27 -7.21
CA GLN A 127 -8.98 0.78 -7.04
C GLN A 127 -9.58 1.22 -5.70
N ARG A 128 -8.81 1.12 -4.61
CA ARG A 128 -9.24 1.58 -3.27
C ARG A 128 -9.46 3.10 -3.21
N ALA A 129 -8.62 3.88 -3.87
CA ALA A 129 -8.80 5.32 -3.94
C ALA A 129 -10.10 5.70 -4.68
N ASP A 130 -10.40 5.00 -5.78
CA ASP A 130 -11.65 5.19 -6.53
C ASP A 130 -12.88 4.77 -5.73
N GLU A 131 -12.82 3.65 -5.00
CA GLU A 131 -13.89 3.23 -4.08
C GLU A 131 -14.21 4.32 -3.06
N ILE A 132 -13.20 4.92 -2.42
CA ILE A 132 -13.39 5.99 -1.43
C ILE A 132 -14.00 7.23 -2.09
N ASN A 133 -13.50 7.65 -3.24
CA ASN A 133 -14.05 8.79 -3.98
C ASN A 133 -15.53 8.57 -4.36
N THR A 134 -15.92 7.34 -4.72
CA THR A 134 -17.33 7.04 -5.02
C THR A 134 -18.22 7.01 -3.78
N ILE A 135 -17.69 6.63 -2.62
CA ILE A 135 -18.42 6.68 -1.34
C ILE A 135 -18.61 8.14 -0.90
N ASP A 136 -17.57 8.95 -1.01
CA ASP A 136 -17.63 10.39 -0.70
C ASP A 136 -18.58 11.14 -1.64
N ALA A 137 -18.62 10.77 -2.93
CA ALA A 137 -19.55 11.37 -3.91
C ALA A 137 -21.02 10.97 -3.69
N LYS A 138 -21.29 9.89 -2.93
CA LYS A 138 -22.65 9.42 -2.60
C LYS A 138 -23.19 9.98 -1.28
N ARG A 139 -22.35 10.67 -0.49
CA ARG A 139 -22.76 11.38 0.74
C ARG A 139 -23.32 12.77 0.43
#